data_AF-A0A523L9K6-F1
#
_entry.id   AF-A0A523L9K6-F1
#
_cell.length_a   1.000
_cell.length_b   1.000
_cell.length_c   1.000
_cell.angle_alpha   90.00
_cell.angle_beta   90.00
_cell.angle_gamma   90.00
#
_symmetry.space_group_name_H-M   'P 1'
#
loop_
_entity.id
_entity.type
_entity.pdbx_description
1 polymer ?
#
loop_
_entity_poly.entity_id
_entity_poly.type
_entity_poly.pdbx_seq_one_letter_code
_entity_poly.pdbx_strand_id
1 'polypeptide(L)'
;MRLNSLAVLCLFIIPWSLPAHHSVTAFYDRNAEILEVEGIVTSVFWKNPHVGVSILVDSGNGEREEWKLEGGSVNTLMRRGFRQESVKIGDRVRGAGHPSRRNQREIFVTNLLLPDGDEIIFTDVDVPLRWTDPSQGSPATAINETPATGIFRVWSYGGTIHGLRRPLSVTPAAQAVKAGWDPLTDDPSLRCEAPGMPNANLNPYPIEFIDEGDSIRLRIEEWDATREIHMSEQATSIDRAPSLLGYSVGRWDGRTLYIETTQVDAPYLDDAGTPQSENAIIVERFTLSNDENRLDYEVTVTDPEYLAEPAIWDALWIWRPGAEILPFECTLR
;
A
#
# COMPACT_ATOMS: atom_id res chain seq x y z
N MET A 1 63.33 -0.07 4.69
CA MET A 1 62.09 -0.67 5.22
C MET A 1 60.91 0.03 4.57
N ARG A 2 60.24 -0.63 3.62
CA ARG A 2 59.03 -0.11 2.96
C ARG A 2 57.81 -0.62 3.74
N LEU A 3 56.94 0.28 4.17
CA LEU A 3 55.64 -0.05 4.76
C LEU A 3 54.68 -0.53 3.66
N ASN A 4 54.09 -1.71 3.82
CA ASN A 4 52.90 -2.13 3.09
C ASN A 4 51.71 -2.05 4.05
N SER A 5 50.86 -1.04 3.88
CA SER A 5 49.53 -1.00 4.49
C SER A 5 48.51 -1.46 3.44
N LEU A 6 47.97 -2.67 3.59
CA LEU A 6 46.78 -3.09 2.85
C LEU A 6 45.57 -2.35 3.42
N ALA A 7 44.95 -1.48 2.63
CA ALA A 7 43.65 -0.92 2.91
C ALA A 7 42.58 -1.95 2.49
N VAL A 8 41.89 -2.54 3.45
CA VAL A 8 40.68 -3.35 3.21
C VAL A 8 39.52 -2.37 3.04
N LEU A 9 39.01 -2.26 1.81
CA LEU A 9 37.82 -1.49 1.50
C LEU A 9 36.59 -2.32 1.88
N CYS A 10 36.01 -2.10 3.06
CA CYS A 10 34.71 -2.65 3.42
C CYS A 10 33.63 -1.98 2.58
N LEU A 11 33.13 -2.68 1.56
CA LEU A 11 31.88 -2.33 0.89
C LEU A 11 30.73 -2.56 1.88
N PHE A 12 30.17 -1.48 2.42
CA PHE A 12 28.88 -1.55 3.11
C PHE A 12 27.79 -1.80 2.06
N ILE A 13 27.34 -3.05 1.98
CA ILE A 13 26.11 -3.40 1.28
C ILE A 13 24.98 -2.88 2.19
N ILE A 14 24.42 -1.73 1.85
CA ILE A 14 23.22 -1.21 2.51
C ILE A 14 22.08 -2.15 2.08
N PRO A 15 21.42 -2.87 3.01
CA PRO A 15 20.25 -3.65 2.64
C PRO A 15 19.15 -2.71 2.16
N TRP A 16 18.75 -2.88 0.89
CA TRP A 16 17.51 -2.27 0.38
C TRP A 16 16.33 -2.99 1.01
N SER A 17 15.69 -2.36 1.99
CA SER A 17 14.39 -2.82 2.49
C SER A 17 13.31 -2.59 1.43
N LEU A 18 12.44 -3.58 1.17
CA LEU A 18 11.30 -3.45 0.23
C LEU A 18 10.03 -2.83 0.89
N PRO A 19 9.28 -1.95 0.19
CA PRO A 19 8.14 -1.10 0.70
C PRO A 19 6.99 -1.95 1.27
N ALA A 20 6.46 -1.72 2.48
CA ALA A 20 5.46 -0.73 2.97
C ALA A 20 3.98 -1.11 2.68
N HIS A 21 3.24 -1.48 3.75
CA HIS A 21 1.77 -1.39 3.94
C HIS A 21 1.57 -1.01 5.43
N HIS A 22 0.69 -0.04 5.70
CA HIS A 22 0.81 0.95 6.77
C HIS A 22 0.61 0.44 8.22
N SER A 23 -0.38 -0.42 8.47
CA SER A 23 -0.56 -1.03 9.80
C SER A 23 0.47 -2.14 10.11
N VAL A 24 1.13 -2.71 9.10
CA VAL A 24 1.98 -3.90 9.25
C VAL A 24 3.28 -3.59 9.98
N THR A 25 3.88 -2.42 9.74
CA THR A 25 5.16 -2.02 10.36
C THR A 25 5.02 -1.78 11.85
N ALA A 26 3.90 -1.23 12.32
CA ALA A 26 3.63 -1.05 13.73
C ALA A 26 3.41 -2.39 14.44
N PHE A 27 2.65 -3.30 13.80
CA PHE A 27 2.27 -4.58 14.42
C PHE A 27 3.25 -5.71 14.25
N TYR A 28 4.10 -5.72 13.22
CA TYR A 28 4.93 -6.89 12.88
C TYR A 28 6.41 -6.54 12.70
N ASP A 29 7.27 -7.35 13.31
CA ASP A 29 8.71 -7.13 13.30
C ASP A 29 9.37 -7.53 12.00
N ARG A 30 9.51 -6.54 11.11
CA ARG A 30 10.17 -6.69 9.82
C ARG A 30 11.70 -6.80 9.90
N ASN A 31 12.30 -6.53 11.06
CA ASN A 31 13.74 -6.69 11.28
C ASN A 31 14.09 -8.04 11.90
N ALA A 32 13.09 -8.77 12.43
CA ALA A 32 13.26 -10.12 12.91
C ALA A 32 13.44 -11.10 11.75
N GLU A 33 14.00 -12.26 12.05
CA GLU A 33 14.03 -13.38 11.10
C GLU A 33 12.60 -13.79 10.72
N ILE A 34 12.42 -14.16 9.46
CA ILE A 34 11.13 -14.67 8.97
C ILE A 34 10.78 -15.95 9.73
N LEU A 35 9.62 -15.95 10.37
CA LEU A 35 9.08 -17.12 11.03
C LEU A 35 8.35 -17.99 10.02
N GLU A 36 8.52 -19.30 10.15
CA GLU A 36 7.75 -20.28 9.39
C GLU A 36 6.89 -21.12 10.32
N VAL A 37 5.63 -21.27 9.97
CA VAL A 37 4.65 -22.07 10.73
C VAL A 37 3.88 -22.97 9.77
N GLU A 38 3.67 -24.21 10.16
CA GLU A 38 2.92 -25.19 9.40
C GLU A 38 1.85 -25.81 10.28
N GLY A 39 0.63 -25.93 9.77
CA GLY A 39 -0.49 -26.40 10.57
C GLY A 39 -1.72 -26.72 9.74
N ILE A 40 -2.78 -27.11 10.45
CA ILE A 40 -4.08 -27.45 9.86
C ILE A 40 -5.02 -26.25 9.98
N VAL A 41 -5.61 -25.83 8.88
CA VAL A 41 -6.51 -24.67 8.84
C VAL A 41 -7.74 -24.90 9.72
N THR A 42 -7.99 -23.95 10.62
CA THR A 42 -9.15 -23.93 11.53
C THR A 42 -10.20 -22.91 11.10
N SER A 43 -9.79 -21.81 10.47
CA SER A 43 -10.72 -20.80 9.92
C SER A 43 -10.06 -19.97 8.82
N VAL A 44 -10.90 -19.34 7.99
CA VAL A 44 -10.49 -18.38 6.95
C VAL A 44 -11.38 -17.14 7.07
N PHE A 45 -10.76 -15.98 7.25
CA PHE A 45 -11.40 -14.66 7.21
C PHE A 45 -11.17 -14.05 5.82
N TRP A 46 -12.24 -13.98 5.02
CA TRP A 46 -12.21 -13.50 3.63
C TRP A 46 -12.93 -12.16 3.47
N LYS A 47 -12.33 -11.10 4.02
CA LYS A 47 -12.79 -9.71 3.92
C LYS A 47 -11.60 -8.77 3.95
N ASN A 48 -11.78 -7.57 3.39
CA ASN A 48 -10.81 -6.48 3.49
C ASN A 48 -10.86 -5.84 4.90
N PRO A 49 -9.75 -5.29 5.41
CA PRO A 49 -8.56 -4.89 4.65
C PRO A 49 -7.56 -6.02 4.40
N HIS A 50 -7.60 -7.09 5.20
CA HIS A 50 -6.67 -8.22 5.10
C HIS A 50 -7.35 -9.56 5.24
N VAL A 51 -6.97 -10.51 4.38
CA VAL A 51 -7.35 -11.91 4.54
C VAL A 51 -6.59 -12.53 5.70
N GLY A 52 -7.29 -13.36 6.47
CA GLY A 52 -6.73 -14.10 7.60
C GLY A 52 -6.94 -15.60 7.45
N VAL A 53 -5.97 -16.39 7.88
CA VAL A 53 -6.07 -17.86 8.00
C VAL A 53 -5.63 -18.24 9.42
N SER A 54 -6.48 -18.93 10.16
CA SER A 54 -6.05 -19.53 11.43
C SER A 54 -5.63 -20.97 11.19
N ILE A 55 -4.54 -21.41 11.81
CA ILE A 55 -4.04 -22.78 11.72
C ILE A 55 -3.77 -23.35 13.11
N LEU A 56 -3.90 -24.67 13.23
CA LEU A 56 -3.54 -25.44 14.39
C LEU A 56 -2.17 -26.10 14.17
N VAL A 57 -1.18 -25.68 14.95
CA VAL A 57 0.21 -26.16 14.88
C VAL A 57 0.44 -27.19 15.98
N ASP A 58 1.14 -28.28 15.67
CA ASP A 58 1.59 -29.25 16.68
C ASP A 58 2.93 -28.79 17.26
N SER A 59 2.97 -28.55 18.57
CA SER A 59 4.17 -28.05 19.25
C SER A 59 5.22 -29.15 19.50
N GLY A 60 4.97 -30.39 19.08
CA GLY A 60 5.88 -31.53 19.22
C GLY A 60 5.93 -32.14 20.63
N ASN A 61 5.28 -31.49 21.61
CA ASN A 61 5.09 -31.98 22.97
C ASN A 61 3.70 -32.64 23.19
N GLY A 62 2.92 -32.82 22.12
CA GLY A 62 1.55 -33.32 22.16
C GLY A 62 0.49 -32.25 22.43
N GLU A 63 0.89 -30.99 22.60
CA GLU A 63 -0.01 -29.83 22.63
C GLU A 63 -0.20 -29.27 21.22
N ARG A 64 -1.36 -28.63 21.01
CA ARG A 64 -1.67 -27.95 19.77
C ARG A 64 -2.01 -26.50 20.05
N GLU A 65 -1.48 -25.62 19.21
CA GLU A 65 -1.57 -24.18 19.39
C GLU A 65 -2.20 -23.54 18.17
N GLU A 66 -3.13 -22.62 18.41
CA GLU A 66 -3.72 -21.84 17.33
C GLU A 66 -2.80 -20.65 16.97
N TRP A 67 -2.53 -20.53 15.68
CA TRP A 67 -1.74 -19.47 15.06
C TRP A 67 -2.60 -18.68 14.10
N LYS A 68 -2.43 -17.36 14.09
CA LYS A 68 -3.11 -16.44 13.18
C LYS A 68 -2.15 -15.96 12.10
N LEU A 69 -2.51 -16.20 10.85
CA LEU A 69 -1.78 -15.78 9.68
C LEU A 69 -2.58 -14.67 9.01
N GLU A 70 -2.05 -13.46 8.97
CA GLU A 70 -2.64 -12.31 8.28
C GLU A 70 -1.83 -11.98 7.03
N GLY A 71 -2.50 -11.58 5.95
CA GLY A 71 -1.84 -11.25 4.70
C GLY A 71 -2.40 -10.02 4.02
N GLY A 72 -2.30 -10.00 2.70
CA GLY A 72 -2.82 -8.91 1.88
C GLY A 72 -4.34 -8.85 1.81
N SER A 73 -4.82 -7.83 1.13
CA SER A 73 -6.24 -7.65 0.79
C SER A 73 -6.80 -8.77 -0.07
N VAL A 74 -8.13 -8.94 -0.01
CA VAL A 74 -8.88 -9.83 -0.91
C VAL A 74 -8.54 -9.51 -2.37
N ASN A 75 -8.46 -8.22 -2.71
CA ASN A 75 -8.25 -7.75 -4.08
C ASN A 75 -6.87 -8.16 -4.59
N THR A 76 -5.81 -7.92 -3.82
CA THR A 76 -4.46 -8.32 -4.21
C THR A 76 -4.34 -9.84 -4.30
N LEU A 77 -4.88 -10.57 -3.33
CA LEU A 77 -4.81 -12.03 -3.32
C LEU A 77 -5.57 -12.67 -4.48
N MET A 78 -6.74 -12.12 -4.85
CA MET A 78 -7.47 -12.52 -6.05
C MET A 78 -6.66 -12.31 -7.32
N ARG A 79 -5.98 -11.17 -7.47
CA ARG A 79 -5.08 -10.90 -8.62
C ARG A 79 -3.89 -11.85 -8.67
N ARG A 80 -3.52 -12.43 -7.52
CA ARG A 80 -2.47 -13.45 -7.40
C ARG A 80 -2.98 -14.89 -7.48
N GLY A 81 -4.26 -15.07 -7.84
CA GLY A 81 -4.87 -16.37 -8.07
C GLY A 81 -5.39 -17.06 -6.80
N PHE A 82 -5.22 -16.46 -5.62
CA PHE A 82 -5.79 -16.97 -4.38
C PHE A 82 -7.25 -16.52 -4.23
N ARG A 83 -8.13 -17.47 -3.95
CA ARG A 83 -9.57 -17.26 -3.80
C ARG A 83 -10.03 -17.83 -2.47
N GLN A 84 -11.26 -17.52 -2.09
CA GLN A 84 -11.85 -18.04 -0.85
C GLN A 84 -11.81 -19.57 -0.77
N GLU A 85 -11.94 -20.25 -1.90
CA GLU A 85 -11.92 -21.70 -2.01
C GLU A 85 -10.52 -22.33 -2.14
N SER A 86 -9.46 -21.51 -2.27
CA SER A 86 -8.07 -21.99 -2.39
C SER A 86 -7.60 -22.74 -1.14
N VAL A 87 -8.22 -22.48 0.01
CA VAL A 87 -7.94 -23.14 1.29
C VAL A 87 -9.25 -23.44 2.01
N LYS A 88 -9.34 -24.62 2.61
CA LYS A 88 -10.50 -25.08 3.38
C LYS A 88 -10.08 -25.50 4.78
N ILE A 89 -11.03 -25.48 5.70
CA ILE A 89 -10.82 -26.03 7.05
C ILE A 89 -10.41 -27.50 6.92
N GLY A 90 -9.33 -27.87 7.60
CA GLY A 90 -8.72 -29.21 7.53
C GLY A 90 -7.55 -29.32 6.56
N ASP A 91 -7.34 -28.34 5.68
CA ASP A 91 -6.18 -28.31 4.80
C ASP A 91 -4.90 -28.05 5.59
N ARG A 92 -3.79 -28.64 5.14
CA ARG A 92 -2.45 -28.38 5.69
C ARG A 92 -1.79 -27.29 4.86
N VAL A 93 -1.38 -26.20 5.52
CA VAL A 93 -0.69 -25.08 4.87
C VAL A 93 0.57 -24.71 5.64
N ARG A 94 1.51 -24.06 4.96
CA ARG A 94 2.71 -23.49 5.56
C ARG A 94 2.79 -21.99 5.27
N GLY A 95 2.83 -21.17 6.30
CA GLY A 95 3.00 -19.73 6.20
C GLY A 95 4.42 -19.31 6.57
N ALA A 96 4.94 -18.31 5.86
CA ALA A 96 6.18 -17.63 6.22
C ALA A 96 5.92 -16.13 6.30
N GLY A 97 6.42 -15.48 7.34
CA GLY A 97 6.12 -14.07 7.55
C GLY A 97 6.85 -13.41 8.71
N HIS A 98 6.46 -12.16 8.96
CA HIS A 98 7.01 -11.35 10.05
C HIS A 98 6.24 -11.60 11.35
N PRO A 99 6.92 -11.84 12.48
CA PRO A 99 6.27 -12.08 13.76
C PRO A 99 5.59 -10.83 14.30
N SER A 100 4.44 -10.99 14.95
CA SER A 100 3.74 -9.89 15.60
C SER A 100 4.49 -9.39 16.84
N ARG A 101 4.51 -8.08 17.04
CA ARG A 101 5.00 -7.40 18.25
C ARG A 101 4.04 -7.52 19.43
N ARG A 102 2.77 -7.87 19.19
CA ARG A 102 1.71 -7.90 20.20
C ARG A 102 1.34 -9.30 20.65
N ASN A 103 1.42 -10.28 19.74
CA ASN A 103 0.93 -11.62 19.99
C ASN A 103 1.96 -12.66 19.49
N GLN A 104 2.41 -13.54 20.37
CA GLN A 104 3.45 -14.52 20.06
C GLN A 104 3.05 -15.56 19.00
N ARG A 105 1.74 -15.70 18.70
CA ARG A 105 1.20 -16.70 17.77
C ARG A 105 0.51 -16.06 16.57
N GLU A 106 0.99 -14.89 16.17
CA GLU A 106 0.45 -14.13 15.06
C GLU A 106 1.59 -13.70 14.14
N ILE A 107 1.39 -13.89 12.84
CA ILE A 107 2.37 -13.51 11.82
C ILE A 107 1.69 -12.78 10.66
N PHE A 108 2.38 -11.78 10.13
CA PHE A 108 2.05 -11.19 8.84
C PHE A 108 2.75 -12.00 7.75
N VAL A 109 1.97 -12.87 7.11
CA VAL A 109 2.42 -13.81 6.10
C VAL A 109 2.74 -13.09 4.80
N THR A 110 3.93 -13.32 4.30
CA THR A 110 4.36 -12.88 2.98
C THR A 110 4.22 -13.99 1.94
N ASN A 111 4.31 -15.25 2.36
CA ASN A 111 4.25 -16.44 1.50
C ASN A 111 3.39 -17.52 2.14
N LEU A 112 2.45 -18.10 1.39
CA LEU A 112 1.61 -19.21 1.82
C LEU A 112 1.76 -20.38 0.84
N LEU A 113 2.19 -21.54 1.35
CA LEU A 113 2.25 -22.79 0.60
C LEU A 113 0.95 -23.58 0.82
N LEU A 114 0.28 -23.91 -0.29
CA LEU A 114 -0.99 -24.61 -0.34
C LEU A 114 -0.80 -26.14 -0.34
N PRO A 115 -1.86 -26.93 -0.07
CA PRO A 115 -1.77 -28.40 0.00
C PRO A 115 -1.37 -29.09 -1.31
N ASP A 116 -1.66 -28.47 -2.45
CA ASP A 116 -1.30 -28.94 -3.79
C ASP A 116 0.15 -28.62 -4.18
N GLY A 117 0.86 -27.85 -3.34
CA GLY A 117 2.25 -27.44 -3.55
C GLY A 117 2.40 -26.07 -4.19
N ASP A 118 1.30 -25.37 -4.52
CA ASP A 118 1.36 -24.01 -5.04
C ASP A 118 1.75 -23.02 -3.93
N GLU A 119 2.60 -22.06 -4.27
CA GLU A 119 3.01 -20.99 -3.37
C GLU A 119 2.41 -19.65 -3.81
N ILE A 120 1.71 -18.99 -2.90
CA ILE A 120 1.10 -17.69 -3.10
C ILE A 120 1.91 -16.63 -2.35
N ILE A 121 2.26 -15.55 -3.05
CA ILE A 121 2.72 -14.32 -2.39
C ILE A 121 1.51 -13.69 -1.70
N PHE A 122 1.46 -13.80 -0.38
CA PHE A 122 0.26 -13.59 0.45
C PHE A 122 0.20 -12.19 1.09
N THR A 123 0.76 -11.16 0.47
CA THR A 123 0.85 -9.77 0.99
C THR A 123 0.44 -8.76 -0.09
N ASP A 124 0.28 -7.46 0.18
CA ASP A 124 -0.07 -6.48 -0.86
C ASP A 124 1.12 -6.03 -1.74
N VAL A 125 2.35 -6.40 -1.36
CA VAL A 125 3.58 -6.01 -2.06
C VAL A 125 4.31 -7.21 -2.63
N ASP A 126 5.14 -7.01 -3.65
CA ASP A 126 5.88 -8.12 -4.26
C ASP A 126 7.04 -8.54 -3.36
N VAL A 127 7.12 -9.85 -3.08
CA VAL A 127 8.27 -10.48 -2.42
C VAL A 127 8.68 -11.74 -3.19
N PRO A 128 9.94 -12.20 -3.06
CA PRO A 128 10.37 -13.44 -3.70
C PRO A 128 9.56 -14.66 -3.22
N LEU A 129 9.40 -15.65 -4.10
CA LEU A 129 8.98 -17.00 -3.72
C LEU A 129 10.02 -17.60 -2.76
N ARG A 130 9.55 -18.41 -1.81
CA ARG A 130 10.32 -18.99 -0.72
C ARG A 130 10.57 -20.48 -0.91
N TRP A 131 9.58 -21.23 -1.40
CA TRP A 131 9.66 -22.69 -1.50
C TRP A 131 9.64 -23.19 -2.95
N THR A 132 9.06 -22.43 -3.87
CA THR A 132 8.89 -22.80 -5.27
C THR A 132 9.80 -22.01 -6.21
N ASP A 133 10.10 -22.59 -7.38
CA ASP A 133 10.88 -21.94 -8.43
C ASP A 133 9.94 -21.20 -9.39
N PRO A 134 10.17 -19.90 -9.68
CA PRO A 134 9.34 -19.11 -10.59
C PRO A 134 9.25 -19.65 -12.02
N SER A 135 10.11 -20.59 -12.42
CA SER A 135 10.04 -21.28 -13.71
C SER A 135 8.78 -22.14 -13.93
N GLN A 136 7.95 -22.33 -12.90
CA GLN A 136 6.66 -23.04 -12.99
C GLN A 136 5.44 -22.11 -13.17
N GLY A 137 5.64 -20.81 -13.36
CA GLY A 137 4.55 -19.84 -13.52
C GLY A 137 3.67 -20.09 -14.75
N SER A 138 2.35 -19.97 -14.58
CA SER A 138 1.36 -20.05 -15.66
C SER A 138 1.65 -19.02 -16.77
N PRO A 139 1.46 -19.37 -18.05
CA PRO A 139 1.70 -18.46 -19.16
C PRO A 139 0.78 -17.25 -19.06
N ALA A 140 1.33 -16.05 -19.31
CA ALA A 140 0.55 -14.83 -19.44
C ALA A 140 -0.50 -15.02 -20.55
N THR A 141 -1.78 -15.05 -20.17
CA THR A 141 -2.87 -15.06 -21.14
C THR A 141 -2.80 -13.75 -21.92
N ALA A 142 -2.72 -13.83 -23.25
CA ALA A 142 -2.84 -12.66 -24.10
C ALA A 142 -4.21 -12.01 -23.87
N ILE A 143 -4.20 -10.81 -23.32
CA ILE A 143 -5.39 -10.02 -23.02
C ILE A 143 -5.54 -9.03 -24.17
N ASN A 144 -6.73 -8.97 -24.77
CA ASN A 144 -6.99 -8.01 -25.84
C ASN A 144 -6.76 -6.59 -25.31
N GLU A 145 -5.89 -5.85 -26.00
CA GLU A 145 -5.60 -4.45 -25.71
C GLU A 145 -6.85 -3.61 -26.01
N THR A 146 -7.44 -3.02 -24.98
CA THR A 146 -8.40 -1.93 -25.21
C THR A 146 -7.59 -0.69 -25.60
N PRO A 147 -7.91 -0.01 -26.72
CA PRO A 147 -7.28 1.27 -27.04
C PRO A 147 -7.61 2.25 -25.91
N ALA A 148 -6.59 2.73 -25.22
CA ALA A 148 -6.73 3.78 -24.22
C ALA A 148 -5.99 5.03 -24.71
N THR A 149 -6.57 6.20 -24.43
CA THR A 149 -6.01 7.49 -24.83
C THR A 149 -5.44 8.17 -23.59
N GLY A 150 -4.13 8.44 -23.56
CA GLY A 150 -3.53 9.15 -22.43
C GLY A 150 -3.68 8.39 -21.11
N ILE A 151 -3.96 9.09 -20.01
CA ILE A 151 -4.04 8.47 -18.68
C ILE A 151 -5.37 7.78 -18.38
N PHE A 152 -6.39 7.91 -19.24
CA PHE A 152 -7.77 7.48 -18.96
C PHE A 152 -7.95 5.97 -19.10
N ARG A 153 -7.51 5.25 -18.05
CA ARG A 153 -7.51 3.79 -17.92
C ARG A 153 -7.28 3.42 -16.46
N VAL A 154 -7.34 2.13 -16.18
CA VAL A 154 -6.90 1.55 -14.91
C VAL A 154 -5.37 1.44 -14.91
N TRP A 155 -4.77 1.96 -13.86
CA TRP A 155 -3.35 1.90 -13.56
C TRP A 155 -3.11 0.98 -12.37
N SER A 156 -2.16 0.07 -12.49
CA SER A 156 -1.77 -0.83 -11.42
C SER A 156 -0.56 -0.28 -10.68
N TYR A 157 -0.46 -0.60 -9.39
CA TYR A 157 0.73 -0.28 -8.60
C TYR A 157 2.00 -0.91 -9.21
N GLY A 158 3.03 -0.09 -9.39
CA GLY A 158 4.30 -0.45 -10.02
C GLY A 158 5.39 -0.94 -9.05
N GLY A 159 5.05 -1.17 -7.78
CA GLY A 159 5.95 -1.75 -6.79
C GLY A 159 6.90 -0.76 -6.10
N THR A 160 6.83 0.52 -6.44
CA THR A 160 7.77 1.53 -5.94
C THR A 160 7.04 2.77 -5.46
N ILE A 161 7.22 3.10 -4.18
CA ILE A 161 6.96 4.43 -3.62
C ILE A 161 8.24 4.91 -2.94
N HIS A 162 8.86 5.96 -3.46
CA HIS A 162 10.03 6.59 -2.85
C HIS A 162 9.60 7.75 -1.94
N GLY A 163 10.48 8.10 -0.99
CA GLY A 163 10.23 9.17 -0.02
C GLY A 163 9.38 8.77 1.20
N LEU A 164 8.52 7.75 1.09
CA LEU A 164 7.52 7.38 2.12
C LEU A 164 8.10 6.91 3.47
N ARG A 165 9.42 6.78 3.52
CA ARG A 165 10.20 6.25 4.65
C ARG A 165 11.12 7.28 5.27
N ARG A 166 11.19 8.49 4.71
CA ARG A 166 12.00 9.54 5.28
C ARG A 166 11.18 10.17 6.41
N PRO A 167 11.70 10.20 7.65
CA PRO A 167 11.06 10.96 8.70
C PRO A 167 10.81 12.37 8.21
N LEU A 168 9.56 12.81 8.27
CA LEU A 168 9.20 14.16 7.88
C LEU A 168 9.84 15.15 8.84
N SER A 169 10.35 16.24 8.30
CA SER A 169 10.78 17.38 9.09
C SER A 169 9.53 18.12 9.57
N VAL A 170 9.22 17.97 10.86
CA VAL A 170 7.97 18.47 11.47
C VAL A 170 8.23 19.63 12.42
N THR A 171 7.24 20.51 12.59
CA THR A 171 7.31 21.63 13.54
C THR A 171 7.24 21.15 15.00
N PRO A 172 7.61 21.99 15.99
CA PRO A 172 7.38 21.66 17.40
C PRO A 172 5.90 21.41 17.75
N ALA A 173 4.96 22.05 17.05
CA ALA A 173 3.52 21.82 17.24
C ALA A 173 3.14 20.40 16.81
N ALA A 174 3.63 19.95 15.65
CA ALA A 174 3.41 18.58 15.19
C ALA A 174 4.04 17.55 16.13
N GLN A 175 5.24 17.81 16.63
CA GLN A 175 5.90 16.93 17.61
C GLN A 175 5.06 16.76 18.89
N ALA A 176 4.42 17.83 19.37
CA ALA A 176 3.56 17.77 20.55
C ALA A 176 2.32 16.89 20.33
N VAL A 177 1.70 16.96 19.15
CA VAL A 177 0.58 16.08 18.78
C VAL A 177 1.05 14.62 18.64
N LYS A 178 2.14 14.40 17.90
CA LYS A 178 2.72 13.06 17.67
C LYS A 178 3.16 12.37 18.97
N ALA A 179 3.53 13.12 20.00
CA ALA A 179 3.94 12.54 21.29
C ALA A 179 2.82 11.74 21.98
N GLY A 180 1.56 12.00 21.64
CA GLY A 180 0.40 11.26 22.14
C GLY A 180 -0.10 10.15 21.20
N TRP A 181 0.50 9.99 20.02
CA TRP A 181 0.06 9.01 19.02
C TRP A 181 0.54 7.61 19.37
N ASP A 182 -0.39 6.68 19.50
CA ASP A 182 -0.12 5.25 19.50
C ASP A 182 -0.63 4.62 18.20
N PRO A 183 0.26 4.22 17.26
CA PRO A 183 -0.17 3.60 16.01
C PRO A 183 -0.90 2.27 16.22
N LEU A 184 -0.83 1.69 17.42
CA LEU A 184 -1.52 0.44 17.75
C LEU A 184 -3.00 0.62 18.10
N THR A 185 -3.43 1.85 18.40
CA THR A 185 -4.81 2.16 18.82
C THR A 185 -5.43 3.32 18.05
N ASP A 186 -4.61 4.29 17.65
CA ASP A 186 -5.10 5.58 17.16
C ASP A 186 -5.26 5.62 15.64
N ASP A 187 -4.53 4.76 14.92
CA ASP A 187 -4.61 4.61 13.46
C ASP A 187 -6.08 4.39 13.00
N PRO A 188 -6.68 5.35 12.25
CA PRO A 188 -8.02 5.24 11.69
C PRO A 188 -8.27 3.96 10.88
N SER A 189 -7.24 3.42 10.22
CA SER A 189 -7.37 2.21 9.41
C SER A 189 -7.85 1.00 10.23
N LEU A 190 -7.55 0.99 11.54
CA LEU A 190 -8.01 -0.04 12.49
C LEU A 190 -9.52 -0.08 12.68
N ARG A 191 -10.22 0.99 12.29
CA ARG A 191 -11.68 1.16 12.44
C ARG A 191 -12.40 1.19 11.10
N CYS A 192 -11.73 0.76 10.02
CA CYS A 192 -12.22 0.91 8.65
C CYS A 192 -12.57 2.37 8.28
N GLU A 193 -11.86 3.34 8.87
CA GLU A 193 -12.00 4.75 8.50
C GLU A 193 -11.07 5.03 7.31
N ALA A 194 -11.64 5.56 6.23
CA ALA A 194 -10.89 5.84 5.01
C ALA A 194 -9.80 6.89 5.24
N PRO A 195 -8.60 6.75 4.62
CA PRO A 195 -7.56 7.75 4.66
C PRO A 195 -7.98 8.99 3.86
N GLY A 196 -7.39 10.13 4.22
CA GLY A 196 -7.48 11.34 3.41
C GLY A 196 -6.28 11.53 2.48
N MET A 197 -6.25 12.67 1.78
CA MET A 197 -5.10 13.03 0.96
C MET A 197 -3.90 13.49 1.81
N PRO A 198 -2.66 13.12 1.44
CA PRO A 198 -2.29 12.42 0.21
C PRO A 198 -2.34 10.89 0.31
N ASN A 199 -2.49 10.33 1.52
CA ASN A 199 -2.34 8.89 1.78
C ASN A 199 -3.28 8.02 0.95
N ALA A 200 -4.51 8.48 0.71
CA ALA A 200 -5.49 7.79 -0.14
C ALA A 200 -4.95 7.40 -1.52
N ASN A 201 -4.03 8.19 -2.09
CA ASN A 201 -3.48 7.97 -3.43
C ASN A 201 -2.05 7.37 -3.42
N LEU A 202 -1.54 7.02 -2.24
CA LEU A 202 -0.20 6.46 -2.04
C LEU A 202 -0.23 4.98 -1.66
N ASN A 203 -1.40 4.38 -1.46
CA ASN A 203 -1.53 2.97 -1.13
C ASN A 203 -1.41 2.07 -2.38
N PRO A 204 -0.93 0.82 -2.24
CA PRO A 204 -0.54 -0.04 -3.36
C PRO A 204 -1.72 -0.69 -4.11
N TYR A 205 -2.79 0.08 -4.35
CA TYR A 205 -4.03 -0.38 -4.98
C TYR A 205 -4.27 0.33 -6.30
N PRO A 206 -4.86 -0.35 -7.32
CA PRO A 206 -5.14 0.28 -8.60
C PRO A 206 -5.95 1.57 -8.51
N ILE A 207 -5.66 2.49 -9.45
CA ILE A 207 -6.40 3.74 -9.64
C ILE A 207 -6.94 3.82 -11.07
N GLU A 208 -8.06 4.48 -11.28
CA GLU A 208 -8.68 4.65 -12.61
C GLU A 208 -9.00 6.11 -12.85
N PHE A 209 -8.47 6.66 -13.94
CA PHE A 209 -8.86 7.98 -14.43
C PHE A 209 -9.98 7.83 -15.47
N ILE A 210 -11.08 8.54 -15.25
CA ILE A 210 -12.23 8.59 -16.14
C ILE A 210 -12.41 10.03 -16.61
N ASP A 211 -12.43 10.23 -17.93
CA ASP A 211 -12.71 11.53 -18.54
C ASP A 211 -14.21 11.84 -18.44
N GLU A 212 -14.57 12.95 -17.79
CA GLU A 212 -15.95 13.42 -17.67
C GLU A 212 -16.18 14.74 -18.43
N GLY A 213 -15.24 15.13 -19.32
CA GLY A 213 -15.26 16.37 -20.07
C GLY A 213 -14.64 17.53 -19.29
N ASP A 214 -15.42 18.16 -18.41
CA ASP A 214 -14.99 19.34 -17.63
C ASP A 214 -14.28 18.97 -16.31
N SER A 215 -14.31 17.68 -15.95
CA SER A 215 -13.61 17.12 -14.81
C SER A 215 -13.05 15.75 -15.13
N ILE A 216 -12.16 15.27 -14.26
CA ILE A 216 -11.62 13.91 -14.29
C ILE A 216 -12.06 13.25 -13.00
N ARG A 217 -12.71 12.10 -13.11
CA ARG A 217 -13.00 11.27 -11.93
C ARG A 217 -11.86 10.29 -11.73
N LEU A 218 -11.28 10.32 -10.54
CA LEU A 218 -10.29 9.35 -10.07
C LEU A 218 -10.98 8.37 -9.13
N ARG A 219 -11.05 7.10 -9.53
CA ARG A 219 -11.41 6.01 -8.62
C ARG A 219 -10.14 5.42 -8.04
N ILE A 220 -10.13 5.22 -6.74
CA ILE A 220 -9.07 4.58 -5.99
C ILE A 220 -9.66 3.29 -5.46
N GLU A 221 -9.05 2.15 -5.78
CA GLU A 221 -9.60 0.85 -5.39
C GLU A 221 -9.71 0.72 -3.87
N GLU A 222 -8.68 1.13 -3.12
CA GLU A 222 -8.75 1.11 -1.67
C GLU A 222 -9.88 2.00 -1.13
N TRP A 223 -10.66 1.47 -0.18
CA TRP A 223 -11.81 2.14 0.44
C TRP A 223 -12.93 2.55 -0.52
N ASP A 224 -12.91 2.05 -1.76
CA ASP A 224 -13.88 2.45 -2.80
C ASP A 224 -13.90 3.98 -3.02
N ALA A 225 -12.77 4.64 -2.78
CA ALA A 225 -12.68 6.10 -2.79
C ALA A 225 -12.87 6.65 -4.21
N THR A 226 -13.64 7.73 -4.32
CA THR A 226 -13.88 8.45 -5.57
C THR A 226 -13.59 9.93 -5.37
N ARG A 227 -12.67 10.47 -6.16
CA ARG A 227 -12.25 11.87 -6.13
C ARG A 227 -12.56 12.53 -7.47
N GLU A 228 -13.10 13.73 -7.42
CA GLU A 228 -13.31 14.56 -8.61
C GLU A 228 -12.19 15.59 -8.72
N ILE A 229 -11.61 15.72 -9.91
CA ILE A 229 -10.57 16.68 -10.25
C ILE A 229 -11.17 17.65 -11.26
N HIS A 230 -11.42 18.89 -10.84
CA HIS A 230 -12.02 19.91 -11.68
C HIS A 230 -10.99 20.48 -12.65
N MET A 231 -11.28 20.52 -13.96
CA MET A 231 -10.31 20.96 -14.97
C MET A 231 -10.51 22.42 -15.43
N SER A 232 -11.56 23.11 -14.93
CA SER A 232 -11.87 24.49 -15.32
C SER A 232 -11.13 25.53 -14.46
N GLU A 233 -10.64 26.61 -15.07
CA GLU A 233 -9.93 27.71 -14.36
C GLU A 233 -10.79 28.44 -13.31
N GLN A 234 -12.12 28.32 -13.37
CA GLN A 234 -13.05 28.91 -12.39
C GLN A 234 -13.21 28.08 -11.11
N ALA A 235 -12.55 26.93 -11.02
CA ALA A 235 -12.71 26.00 -9.91
C ALA A 235 -12.00 26.43 -8.61
N THR A 236 -11.24 27.52 -8.58
CA THR A 236 -10.24 27.80 -7.52
C THR A 236 -10.77 28.34 -6.19
N SER A 237 -12.05 28.72 -6.07
CA SER A 237 -12.65 29.07 -4.77
C SER A 237 -14.14 28.72 -4.73
N ILE A 238 -14.48 27.64 -4.05
CA ILE A 238 -15.87 27.21 -3.85
C ILE A 238 -16.17 27.19 -2.35
N ASP A 239 -17.34 27.74 -1.99
CA ASP A 239 -17.96 27.57 -0.68
C ASP A 239 -18.49 26.13 -0.56
N ARG A 240 -17.62 25.23 -0.12
CA ARG A 240 -17.89 23.81 0.09
C ARG A 240 -17.36 23.41 1.46
N ALA A 241 -18.03 22.44 2.07
CA ALA A 241 -17.50 21.79 3.27
C ALA A 241 -16.19 21.03 2.92
N PRO A 242 -15.14 21.18 3.74
CA PRO A 242 -13.94 20.35 3.67
C PRO A 242 -14.25 18.85 3.69
N SER A 243 -13.34 18.03 3.17
CA SER A 243 -13.49 16.57 3.15
C SER A 243 -12.15 15.86 3.25
N LEU A 244 -12.15 14.56 3.58
CA LEU A 244 -10.93 13.73 3.62
C LEU A 244 -10.11 13.81 2.32
N LEU A 245 -10.79 13.90 1.17
CA LEU A 245 -10.15 13.95 -0.15
C LEU A 245 -9.89 15.39 -0.64
N GLY A 246 -10.34 16.38 0.12
CA GLY A 246 -10.23 17.79 -0.22
C GLY A 246 -11.02 18.19 -1.47
N TYR A 247 -10.55 19.27 -2.09
CA TYR A 247 -11.07 19.85 -3.31
C TYR A 247 -9.93 20.01 -4.31
N SER A 248 -10.00 19.29 -5.44
CA SER A 248 -8.91 19.14 -6.40
C SER A 248 -9.16 19.93 -7.69
N VAL A 249 -8.18 20.75 -8.09
CA VAL A 249 -8.17 21.49 -9.36
C VAL A 249 -7.01 21.01 -10.20
N GLY A 250 -7.32 20.51 -11.40
CA GLY A 250 -6.37 19.97 -12.35
C GLY A 250 -6.06 20.90 -13.51
N ARG A 251 -4.85 20.79 -14.07
CA ARG A 251 -4.47 21.40 -15.34
C ARG A 251 -3.47 20.53 -16.08
N TRP A 252 -3.52 20.57 -17.40
CA TRP A 252 -2.57 19.88 -18.25
C TRP A 252 -1.37 20.78 -18.60
N ASP A 253 -0.18 20.19 -18.60
CA ASP A 253 1.02 20.75 -19.22
C ASP A 253 1.76 19.62 -19.93
N GLY A 254 1.62 19.59 -21.26
CA GLY A 254 2.11 18.49 -22.09
C GLY A 254 1.45 17.15 -21.71
N ARG A 255 2.27 16.19 -21.26
CA ARG A 255 1.85 14.84 -20.83
C ARG A 255 1.68 14.72 -19.31
N THR A 256 1.75 15.85 -18.60
CA THR A 256 1.64 15.89 -17.14
C THR A 256 0.32 16.53 -16.73
N LEU A 257 -0.46 15.81 -15.94
CA LEU A 257 -1.59 16.35 -15.18
C LEU A 257 -1.07 16.88 -13.85
N TYR A 258 -1.17 18.18 -13.64
CA TYR A 258 -0.92 18.83 -12.35
C TYR A 258 -2.24 18.95 -11.61
N ILE A 259 -2.27 18.60 -10.34
CA ILE A 259 -3.46 18.72 -9.49
C ILE A 259 -3.06 19.46 -8.22
N GLU A 260 -3.77 20.53 -7.89
CA GLU A 260 -3.68 21.17 -6.58
C GLU A 260 -4.91 20.82 -5.77
N THR A 261 -4.73 20.33 -4.55
CA THR A 261 -5.80 19.96 -3.63
C THR A 261 -5.71 20.78 -2.35
N THR A 262 -6.82 21.38 -1.96
CA THR A 262 -7.01 22.19 -0.74
C THR A 262 -8.25 21.71 0.02
N GLN A 263 -8.59 22.35 1.15
CA GLN A 263 -9.79 22.01 1.96
C GLN A 263 -9.81 20.53 2.41
N VAL A 264 -8.63 19.98 2.69
CA VAL A 264 -8.47 18.62 3.20
C VAL A 264 -8.81 18.62 4.69
N ASP A 265 -9.76 17.78 5.07
CA ASP A 265 -10.19 17.56 6.47
C ASP A 265 -9.79 16.17 6.93
N ALA A 266 -8.52 15.83 6.68
CA ALA A 266 -7.90 14.60 7.14
C ALA A 266 -7.03 14.93 8.36
N PRO A 267 -7.16 14.19 9.47
CA PRO A 267 -6.43 14.54 10.70
C PRO A 267 -4.93 14.24 10.61
N TYR A 268 -4.52 13.31 9.75
CA TYR A 268 -3.15 12.82 9.65
C TYR A 268 -2.72 12.65 8.19
N LEU A 269 -1.47 13.04 7.90
CA LEU A 269 -0.82 12.86 6.60
C LEU A 269 -0.41 11.40 6.34
N ASP A 270 -0.12 10.66 7.41
CA ASP A 270 0.43 9.32 7.39
C ASP A 270 -0.07 8.48 8.59
N ASP A 271 0.21 7.18 8.53
CA ASP A 271 -0.03 6.18 9.58
C ASP A 271 0.91 6.32 10.80
N ALA A 272 1.93 7.16 10.69
CA ALA A 272 2.80 7.53 11.80
C ALA A 272 2.21 8.66 12.65
N GLY A 273 0.98 9.10 12.37
CA GLY A 273 0.26 10.11 13.14
C GLY A 273 0.78 11.53 12.91
N THR A 274 1.44 11.81 11.79
CA THR A 274 1.84 13.19 11.46
C THR A 274 0.57 14.03 11.25
N PRO A 275 0.31 15.05 12.08
CA PRO A 275 -0.91 15.84 11.96
C PRO A 275 -0.93 16.65 10.66
N GLN A 276 -2.14 16.95 10.21
CA GLN A 276 -2.40 17.78 9.05
C GLN A 276 -3.36 18.92 9.44
N SER A 277 -3.05 20.13 9.02
CA SER A 277 -3.91 21.30 9.24
C SER A 277 -4.88 21.49 8.07
N GLU A 278 -5.95 22.26 8.32
CA GLU A 278 -6.88 22.73 7.28
C GLU A 278 -6.20 23.61 6.21
N ASN A 279 -5.00 24.12 6.50
CA ASN A 279 -4.20 24.96 5.60
C ASN A 279 -3.25 24.15 4.70
N ALA A 280 -3.28 22.82 4.79
CA ALA A 280 -2.44 21.96 3.96
C ALA A 280 -2.79 22.12 2.47
N ILE A 281 -1.76 22.32 1.65
CA ILE A 281 -1.85 22.35 0.18
C ILE A 281 -1.10 21.14 -0.35
N ILE A 282 -1.77 20.37 -1.20
CA ILE A 282 -1.23 19.15 -1.80
C ILE A 282 -1.12 19.37 -3.30
N VAL A 283 0.08 19.27 -3.84
CA VAL A 283 0.34 19.38 -5.28
C VAL A 283 0.80 18.03 -5.79
N GLU A 284 0.02 17.46 -6.70
CA GLU A 284 0.24 16.18 -7.36
C GLU A 284 0.64 16.39 -8.82
N ARG A 285 1.46 15.49 -9.35
CA ARG A 285 1.92 15.47 -10.74
C ARG A 285 1.89 14.04 -11.26
N PHE A 286 1.03 13.81 -12.25
CA PHE A 286 0.93 12.54 -12.97
C PHE A 286 1.52 12.71 -14.37
N THR A 287 2.66 12.10 -14.65
CA THR A 287 3.38 12.23 -15.93
C THR A 287 3.36 10.94 -16.72
N LEU A 288 2.69 10.96 -17.87
CA LEU A 288 2.58 9.79 -18.73
C LEU A 288 3.85 9.61 -19.59
N SER A 289 4.49 8.45 -19.46
CA SER A 289 5.61 8.02 -20.31
C SER A 289 5.27 8.01 -21.80
N ASN A 290 6.30 8.08 -22.66
CA ASN A 290 6.14 8.15 -24.11
C ASN A 290 5.54 6.87 -24.73
N ASP A 291 5.78 5.71 -24.12
CA ASP A 291 5.22 4.43 -24.53
C ASP A 291 3.84 4.14 -23.89
N GLU A 292 3.34 5.07 -23.07
CA GLU A 292 2.05 5.02 -22.37
C GLU A 292 1.87 3.83 -21.42
N ASN A 293 2.95 3.14 -21.06
CA ASN A 293 2.91 1.97 -20.20
C ASN A 293 3.22 2.29 -18.73
N ARG A 294 3.67 3.52 -18.47
CA ARG A 294 4.11 4.01 -17.16
C ARG A 294 3.54 5.40 -16.88
N LEU A 295 3.04 5.59 -15.67
CA LEU A 295 2.56 6.87 -15.16
C LEU A 295 3.34 7.20 -13.88
N ASP A 296 4.24 8.16 -14.00
CA ASP A 296 5.07 8.62 -12.88
C ASP A 296 4.24 9.58 -12.01
N TYR A 297 4.14 9.32 -10.71
CA TYR A 297 3.40 10.15 -9.76
C TYR A 297 4.38 10.82 -8.78
N GLU A 298 4.26 12.12 -8.59
CA GLU A 298 4.95 12.89 -7.55
C GLU A 298 3.90 13.70 -6.78
N VAL A 299 4.02 13.75 -5.45
CA VAL A 299 3.17 14.56 -4.59
C VAL A 299 4.01 15.35 -3.61
N THR A 300 3.68 16.63 -3.48
CA THR A 300 4.28 17.56 -2.52
C THR A 300 3.20 18.09 -1.60
N VAL A 301 3.40 18.01 -0.29
CA VAL A 301 2.50 18.58 0.71
C VAL A 301 3.19 19.72 1.42
N THR A 302 2.52 20.87 1.48
CA THR A 302 2.96 22.04 2.24
C THR A 302 1.93 22.32 3.32
N ASP A 303 2.38 22.29 4.57
CA ASP A 303 1.57 22.61 5.75
C ASP A 303 2.47 23.30 6.78
N PRO A 304 2.63 24.63 6.74
CA PRO A 304 3.57 25.34 7.60
C PRO A 304 3.26 25.24 9.10
N GLU A 305 2.07 24.78 9.47
CA GLU A 305 1.68 24.57 10.87
C GLU A 305 2.37 23.32 11.43
N TYR A 306 2.41 22.23 10.66
CA TYR A 306 2.88 20.92 11.12
C TYR A 306 4.14 20.41 10.42
N LEU A 307 4.44 20.89 9.22
CA LEU A 307 5.65 20.58 8.46
C LEU A 307 6.64 21.75 8.48
N ALA A 308 7.90 21.45 8.81
CA ALA A 308 8.98 22.45 8.79
C ALA A 308 9.52 22.72 7.37
N GLU A 309 9.34 21.76 6.47
CA GLU A 309 9.58 21.87 5.03
C GLU A 309 8.57 21.01 4.27
N PRO A 310 8.31 21.27 2.98
CA PRO A 310 7.37 20.46 2.21
C PRO A 310 7.74 18.96 2.23
N ALA A 311 6.74 18.12 2.47
CA ALA A 311 6.89 16.67 2.37
C ALA A 311 6.74 16.24 0.91
N ILE A 312 7.63 15.37 0.41
CA ILE A 312 7.64 14.94 -0.99
C ILE A 312 7.69 13.42 -1.06
N TRP A 313 6.80 12.87 -1.87
CA TRP A 313 6.71 11.46 -2.19
C TRP A 313 6.56 11.25 -3.68
N ASP A 314 6.97 10.09 -4.15
CA ASP A 314 6.75 9.69 -5.54
C ASP A 314 6.41 8.21 -5.61
N ALA A 315 5.56 7.85 -6.56
CA ALA A 315 5.15 6.47 -6.82
C ALA A 315 5.17 6.16 -8.31
N LEU A 316 5.23 4.87 -8.60
CA LEU A 316 5.16 4.37 -9.96
C LEU A 316 3.86 3.63 -10.20
N TRP A 317 3.14 4.04 -11.24
CA TRP A 317 2.00 3.33 -11.77
C TRP A 317 2.34 2.72 -13.13
N ILE A 318 1.87 1.50 -13.37
CA ILE A 318 2.11 0.75 -14.61
C ILE A 318 0.80 0.30 -15.21
N TRP A 319 0.72 0.36 -16.54
CA TRP A 319 -0.43 -0.18 -17.25
C TRP A 319 -0.29 -1.70 -17.34
N ARG A 320 -1.33 -2.39 -16.88
CA ARG A 320 -1.48 -3.83 -17.05
C ARG A 320 -2.77 -4.05 -17.84
N PRO A 321 -2.70 -4.61 -19.06
CA PRO A 321 -3.90 -4.90 -19.84
C PRO A 321 -4.90 -5.72 -19.01
N GLY A 322 -6.20 -5.43 -19.14
CA GLY A 322 -7.26 -6.11 -18.39
C GLY A 322 -7.28 -5.85 -16.87
N ALA A 323 -6.49 -4.89 -16.35
CA ALA A 323 -6.67 -4.43 -14.98
C ALA A 323 -8.04 -3.75 -14.83
N GLU A 324 -8.69 -4.00 -13.70
CA GLU A 324 -10.03 -3.50 -13.35
C GLU A 324 -9.99 -2.97 -11.92
N ILE A 325 -10.87 -2.04 -11.55
CA ILE A 325 -11.11 -1.65 -10.15
C ILE A 325 -12.10 -2.63 -9.53
N LEU A 326 -11.69 -3.32 -8.47
CA LEU A 326 -12.53 -4.23 -7.70
C LEU A 326 -13.15 -3.52 -6.49
N PRO A 327 -14.36 -3.91 -6.02
CA PRO A 327 -14.90 -3.41 -4.76
C PRO A 327 -13.97 -3.73 -3.59
N PHE A 328 -13.74 -2.79 -2.68
CA PHE A 328 -12.90 -3.00 -1.49
C PHE A 328 -13.73 -3.39 -0.26
N GLU A 329 -14.85 -2.74 0.05
CA GLU A 329 -15.78 -3.17 1.10
C GLU A 329 -15.11 -3.55 2.44
N CYS A 330 -14.29 -2.65 3.02
CA CYS A 330 -13.64 -2.97 4.29
C CYS A 330 -14.65 -3.33 5.38
N THR A 331 -14.32 -4.37 6.13
CA THR A 331 -15.13 -4.86 7.23
C THR A 331 -14.23 -5.20 8.41
N LEU A 332 -14.61 -4.75 9.61
CA LEU A 332 -13.89 -5.10 10.83
C LEU A 332 -14.01 -6.60 11.14
N ARG A 333 -12.94 -7.16 11.72
CA ARG A 333 -12.82 -8.56 12.14
C ARG A 333 -13.57 -8.86 13.43
#